data_AF-A0A2J0MN81-F1
#
_entry.id   AF-A0A2J0MN81-F1
#
_cell.length_a   1.000
_cell.length_b   1.000
_cell.length_c   1.000
_cell.angle_alpha   90.00
_cell.angle_beta   90.00
_cell.angle_gamma   90.00
#
_symmetry.space_group_name_H-M   'P 1'
#
loop_
_entity.id
_entity.type
_entity.pdbx_description
1 polymer ?
#
loop_
_entity_poly.entity_id
_entity_poly.type
_entity_poly.pdbx_seq_one_letter_code
_entity_poly.pdbx_strand_id
1 'polypeptide(L)'
;MKIKSPFFRIKNVFTLAVLLSVLFFGFKLINALNKPNFNFKESEKIIFLNDGGFNFHTKTSARTVSEFLDEKKIKLAERDDLTPDKDALLGSGTTIVIQRAIKIKIQVDGKTIENWTLQKNIGGAIAENNLTLGRLDKVEPNISFSPRTDTPIIITRINVEEKVITEDVEFKTVSNTDKTLSWREKKITQTGEKGVREVTYRITYKNGEEVSRVALEKKITKDPITEIVTQGTYMKLGKAVKGQSTWYAWKGGLFAASTSIPRGNYAKVTNTANGKSVVVQINDYGPQGKGRIIDLDKVAFAKIASIGAGVIGVKVEEVLN
;
A
#
# COMPACT_ATOMS: atom_id res chain seq x y z
N MET A 1 60.47 -12.31 72.34
CA MET A 1 60.47 -11.15 73.28
C MET A 1 59.00 -10.84 73.58
N LYS A 2 58.39 -11.39 74.65
CA LYS A 2 58.20 -10.74 75.98
C LYS A 2 57.90 -9.24 75.82
N ILE A 3 56.73 -8.74 76.22
CA ILE A 3 56.36 -8.35 77.61
C ILE A 3 54.81 -8.25 77.64
N LYS A 4 54.04 -9.22 78.19
CA LYS A 4 53.41 -9.25 79.54
C LYS A 4 53.27 -7.87 80.20
N SER A 5 52.09 -7.43 80.63
CA SER A 5 51.56 -7.75 81.97
C SER A 5 50.15 -7.13 82.18
N PRO A 6 49.39 -7.57 83.21
CA PRO A 6 47.93 -7.63 83.31
C PRO A 6 47.35 -6.71 84.42
N PHE A 7 46.08 -6.86 84.80
CA PHE A 7 45.48 -6.79 86.18
C PHE A 7 43.93 -6.75 85.99
N PHE A 8 43.13 -7.79 86.32
CA PHE A 8 42.62 -8.29 87.63
C PHE A 8 41.09 -8.01 87.71
N ARG A 9 40.23 -9.00 87.43
CA ARG A 9 39.56 -9.94 88.35
C ARG A 9 38.57 -9.27 89.33
N ILE A 10 37.26 -9.51 89.17
CA ILE A 10 36.29 -9.76 90.26
C ILE A 10 35.29 -10.83 89.77
N LYS A 11 35.13 -11.86 90.60
CA LYS A 11 34.23 -13.01 90.43
C LYS A 11 32.88 -12.72 91.09
N ASN A 12 31.84 -13.38 90.56
CA ASN A 12 30.68 -13.92 91.29
C ASN A 12 29.88 -12.99 92.21
N VAL A 13 28.87 -12.31 91.66
CA VAL A 13 27.66 -11.86 92.40
C VAL A 13 26.35 -12.11 91.62
N PHE A 14 26.38 -12.54 90.35
CA PHE A 14 25.17 -12.53 89.50
C PHE A 14 24.23 -13.74 89.61
N THR A 15 24.58 -14.80 90.32
CA THR A 15 23.78 -16.05 90.35
C THR A 15 22.74 -16.14 91.47
N LEU A 16 22.61 -15.13 92.34
CA LEU A 16 21.58 -15.12 93.41
C LEU A 16 20.49 -14.05 93.26
N ALA A 17 20.61 -13.13 92.28
CA ALA A 17 19.57 -12.13 91.98
C ALA A 17 18.52 -12.62 90.96
N VAL A 18 18.74 -13.76 90.31
CA VAL A 18 17.86 -14.30 89.25
C VAL A 18 16.72 -15.17 89.80
N LEU A 19 16.80 -15.70 91.03
CA LEU A 19 15.73 -16.54 91.59
C LEU A 19 14.61 -15.78 92.33
N LEU A 20 14.81 -14.52 92.71
CA LEU A 20 13.81 -13.72 93.43
C LEU A 20 13.00 -12.77 92.53
N SER A 21 13.43 -12.53 91.28
CA SER A 21 12.64 -11.78 90.29
C SER A 21 11.59 -12.65 89.57
N VAL A 22 11.80 -13.97 89.52
CA VAL A 22 10.88 -14.92 88.87
C VAL A 22 9.59 -15.12 89.69
N LEU A 23 9.62 -15.04 91.03
CA LEU A 23 8.41 -15.15 91.85
C LEU A 23 7.56 -13.86 91.89
N PHE A 24 8.14 -12.68 91.71
CA PHE A 24 7.36 -11.42 91.71
C PHE A 24 6.75 -11.09 90.33
N PHE A 25 7.38 -11.53 89.23
CA PHE A 25 6.78 -11.42 87.88
C PHE A 25 5.76 -12.53 87.60
N GLY A 26 5.91 -13.73 88.18
CA GLY A 26 4.94 -14.81 88.04
C GLY A 26 3.57 -14.49 88.65
N PHE A 27 3.52 -13.76 89.77
CA PHE A 27 2.25 -13.46 90.45
C PHE A 27 1.48 -12.26 89.87
N LYS A 28 2.16 -11.32 89.19
CA LYS A 28 1.48 -10.29 88.38
C LYS A 28 0.94 -10.84 87.05
N LEU A 29 1.48 -11.95 86.56
CA LEU A 29 0.95 -12.61 85.36
C LEU A 29 -0.35 -13.37 85.65
N ILE A 30 -0.49 -13.99 86.82
CA ILE A 30 -1.69 -14.80 87.16
C ILE A 30 -2.90 -13.92 87.51
N ASN A 31 -2.72 -12.75 88.13
CA ASN A 31 -3.83 -11.81 88.36
C ASN A 31 -4.20 -10.94 87.14
N ALA A 32 -3.37 -10.91 86.09
CA ALA A 32 -3.74 -10.35 84.79
C ALA A 32 -4.51 -11.35 83.90
N LEU A 33 -4.44 -12.65 84.21
CA LEU A 33 -5.13 -13.73 83.48
C LEU A 33 -6.59 -13.94 83.92
N ASN A 34 -7.03 -13.32 85.03
CA ASN A 34 -8.41 -13.39 85.53
C ASN A 34 -9.30 -12.18 85.17
N LYS A 35 -9.02 -11.54 84.03
CA LYS A 35 -10.03 -10.73 83.32
C LYS A 35 -10.21 -11.26 81.90
N PRO A 36 -11.09 -12.25 81.67
CA PRO A 36 -11.56 -12.52 80.32
C PRO A 36 -12.81 -11.67 80.08
N ASN A 37 -12.60 -10.51 79.46
CA ASN A 37 -13.55 -9.92 78.54
C ASN A 37 -12.77 -9.12 77.49
N PHE A 38 -11.77 -9.77 76.87
CA PHE A 38 -11.36 -9.34 75.53
C PHE A 38 -12.48 -9.73 74.60
N ASN A 39 -13.42 -8.81 74.43
CA ASN A 39 -14.48 -8.91 73.44
C ASN A 39 -13.83 -8.71 72.05
N PHE A 40 -13.26 -9.77 71.48
CA PHE A 40 -12.76 -9.78 70.09
C PHE A 40 -13.87 -9.50 69.06
N LYS A 41 -15.11 -9.35 69.52
CA LYS A 41 -16.29 -9.16 68.70
C LYS A 41 -16.32 -7.79 68.01
N GLU A 42 -15.54 -6.79 68.44
CA GLU A 42 -15.60 -5.39 67.94
C GLU A 42 -14.27 -4.60 68.12
N SER A 43 -13.13 -5.11 67.63
CA SER A 43 -11.95 -4.22 67.47
C SER A 43 -11.97 -3.56 66.09
N GLU A 44 -11.87 -2.23 66.06
CA GLU A 44 -11.72 -1.46 64.81
C GLU A 44 -10.46 -1.93 64.08
N LYS A 45 -10.62 -2.33 62.81
CA LYS A 45 -9.54 -2.74 61.90
C LYS A 45 -9.25 -1.61 60.93
N ILE A 46 -7.97 -1.34 60.66
CA ILE A 46 -7.57 -0.41 59.58
C ILE A 46 -7.49 -1.21 58.28
N ILE A 47 -8.24 -0.83 57.27
CA ILE A 47 -8.27 -1.48 55.96
C ILE A 47 -7.73 -0.50 54.92
N PHE A 48 -6.87 -1.00 54.03
CA PHE A 48 -6.43 -0.28 52.84
C PHE A 48 -7.32 -0.70 51.67
N LEU A 49 -7.90 0.26 50.97
CA LEU A 49 -8.76 0.03 49.82
C LEU A 49 -8.13 0.68 48.59
N ASN A 50 -7.89 -0.10 47.54
CA ASN A 50 -7.66 0.39 46.20
C ASN A 50 -8.94 0.16 45.40
N ASP A 51 -9.66 1.23 45.04
CA ASP A 51 -10.84 1.14 44.20
C ASP A 51 -10.57 1.80 42.85
N GLY A 52 -10.42 1.00 41.79
CA GLY A 52 -10.16 1.52 40.44
C GLY A 52 -8.87 2.35 40.34
N GLY A 53 -7.87 2.08 41.18
CA GLY A 53 -6.64 2.85 41.28
C GLY A 53 -6.63 3.96 42.34
N PHE A 54 -7.78 4.29 42.92
CA PHE A 54 -7.87 5.25 44.03
C PHE A 54 -7.58 4.56 45.36
N ASN A 55 -6.54 5.03 46.06
CA ASN A 55 -6.12 4.44 47.32
C ASN A 55 -6.70 5.22 48.52
N PHE A 56 -7.32 4.50 49.43
CA PHE A 56 -7.87 5.01 50.68
C PHE A 56 -7.50 4.09 51.83
N HIS A 57 -7.58 4.59 53.06
CA HIS A 57 -7.60 3.73 54.24
C HIS A 57 -8.75 4.15 55.15
N THR A 58 -9.33 3.19 55.86
CA THR A 58 -10.47 3.45 56.73
C THR A 58 -10.55 2.43 57.85
N LYS A 59 -11.31 2.76 58.89
CA LYS A 59 -11.61 1.84 59.98
C LYS A 59 -12.93 1.12 59.73
N THR A 60 -13.03 -0.11 60.19
CA THR A 60 -14.25 -0.93 60.10
C THR A 60 -14.31 -1.96 61.22
N SER A 61 -15.53 -2.37 61.58
CA SER A 61 -15.78 -3.52 62.45
C SER A 61 -16.18 -4.78 61.67
N ALA A 62 -16.34 -4.67 60.35
CA ALA A 62 -16.68 -5.76 59.46
C ALA A 62 -15.72 -6.95 59.61
N ARG A 63 -16.28 -8.16 59.54
CA ARG A 63 -15.54 -9.41 59.64
C ARG A 63 -15.07 -9.89 58.29
N THR A 64 -15.84 -9.64 57.23
CA THR A 64 -15.56 -10.10 55.86
C THR A 64 -15.47 -8.92 54.89
N VAL A 65 -14.90 -9.17 53.70
CA VAL A 65 -14.87 -8.20 52.60
C VAL A 65 -16.29 -7.77 52.22
N SER A 66 -17.25 -8.69 52.13
CA SER A 66 -18.65 -8.39 51.80
C SER A 66 -19.27 -7.43 52.81
N GLU A 67 -19.13 -7.72 54.11
CA GLU A 67 -19.64 -6.84 55.18
C GLU A 67 -19.00 -5.45 55.10
N PHE A 68 -17.70 -5.37 54.78
CA PHE A 68 -17.00 -4.11 54.60
C PHE A 68 -17.53 -3.31 53.41
N LEU A 69 -17.75 -3.96 52.26
CA LEU A 69 -18.29 -3.31 51.07
C LEU A 69 -19.71 -2.78 51.34
N ASP A 70 -20.55 -3.56 52.03
CA ASP A 70 -21.90 -3.13 52.44
C ASP A 70 -21.85 -1.94 53.42
N GLU A 71 -20.98 -2.01 54.45
CA GLU A 71 -20.76 -0.92 55.41
C GLU A 71 -20.36 0.38 54.71
N LYS A 72 -19.43 0.29 53.74
CA LYS A 72 -18.95 1.45 52.96
C LYS A 72 -19.84 1.79 51.77
N LYS A 73 -20.95 1.06 51.57
CA LYS A 73 -21.90 1.24 50.45
C LYS A 73 -21.24 1.15 49.07
N ILE A 74 -20.19 0.35 48.96
CA ILE A 74 -19.46 0.11 47.71
C ILE A 74 -20.16 -1.02 46.97
N LYS A 75 -20.74 -0.70 45.80
CA LYS A 75 -21.36 -1.70 44.93
C LYS A 75 -20.32 -2.22 43.93
N LEU A 76 -20.24 -3.55 43.79
CA LEU A 76 -19.46 -4.19 42.74
C LEU A 76 -20.34 -4.36 41.49
N ALA A 77 -19.79 -4.07 40.32
CA ALA A 77 -20.37 -4.50 39.06
C ALA A 77 -20.07 -5.99 38.83
N GLU A 78 -20.89 -6.66 38.03
CA GLU A 78 -20.76 -8.10 37.74
C GLU A 78 -19.38 -8.49 37.20
N ARG A 79 -18.71 -7.59 36.49
CA ARG A 79 -17.42 -7.83 35.85
C ARG A 79 -16.23 -7.23 36.60
N ASP A 80 -16.46 -6.56 37.73
CA ASP A 80 -15.36 -6.07 38.56
C ASP A 80 -14.62 -7.26 39.17
N ASP A 81 -13.29 -7.14 39.28
CA ASP A 81 -12.47 -8.12 39.96
C ASP A 81 -12.14 -7.63 41.38
N LEU A 82 -12.43 -8.46 42.37
CA LEU A 82 -12.29 -8.15 43.80
C LEU A 82 -11.22 -9.07 44.39
N THR A 83 -10.21 -8.49 45.01
CA THR A 83 -9.18 -9.24 45.74
C THR A 83 -8.96 -8.63 47.13
N PRO A 84 -9.02 -9.39 48.23
CA PRO A 84 -9.43 -10.80 48.30
C PRO A 84 -10.95 -10.98 48.12
N ASP A 85 -11.39 -12.23 47.90
CA ASP A 85 -12.79 -12.58 47.64
C ASP A 85 -13.77 -12.07 48.71
N LYS A 86 -15.04 -11.91 48.35
CA LYS A 86 -16.11 -11.35 49.21
C LYS A 86 -16.23 -12.01 50.59
N ASP A 87 -15.90 -13.29 50.72
CA ASP A 87 -16.05 -14.05 51.96
C ASP A 87 -14.76 -14.05 52.81
N ALA A 88 -13.68 -13.44 52.32
CA ALA A 88 -12.40 -13.40 53.01
C ALA A 88 -12.50 -12.60 54.32
N LEU A 89 -11.89 -13.13 55.38
CA LEU A 89 -11.84 -12.49 56.69
C LEU A 89 -10.91 -11.26 56.67
N LEU A 90 -11.34 -10.19 57.35
CA LEU A 90 -10.58 -8.95 57.45
C LEU A 90 -9.78 -8.88 58.75
N GLY A 91 -8.51 -8.52 58.62
CA GLY A 91 -7.61 -8.12 59.70
C GLY A 91 -7.20 -6.66 59.58
N SER A 92 -6.62 -6.09 60.63
CA SER A 92 -5.98 -4.77 60.51
C SER A 92 -4.78 -4.87 59.56
N GLY A 93 -4.69 -3.97 58.60
CA GLY A 93 -3.69 -3.97 57.53
C GLY A 93 -4.13 -4.70 56.25
N THR A 94 -5.29 -5.36 56.22
CA THR A 94 -5.79 -6.00 55.00
C THR A 94 -5.93 -4.98 53.88
N THR A 95 -5.42 -5.33 52.68
CA THR A 95 -5.59 -4.55 51.46
C THR A 95 -6.67 -5.19 50.60
N ILE A 96 -7.71 -4.42 50.31
CA ILE A 96 -8.78 -4.78 49.38
C ILE A 96 -8.52 -4.01 48.09
N VAL A 97 -8.51 -4.71 46.96
CA VAL A 97 -8.34 -4.17 45.62
C VAL A 97 -9.58 -4.49 44.81
N ILE A 98 -10.20 -3.45 44.26
CA ILE A 98 -11.30 -3.55 43.31
C ILE A 98 -10.79 -3.06 41.97
N GLN A 99 -10.59 -3.99 41.03
CA GLN A 99 -10.30 -3.65 39.64
C GLN A 99 -11.63 -3.45 38.92
N ARG A 100 -11.94 -2.19 38.62
CA ARG A 100 -13.18 -1.83 37.95
C ARG A 100 -13.15 -2.23 36.48
N ALA A 101 -14.13 -2.98 36.03
CA ALA A 101 -14.27 -3.32 34.62
C ALA A 101 -14.73 -2.10 33.82
N ILE A 102 -14.05 -1.84 32.72
CA ILE A 102 -14.31 -0.70 31.86
C ILE A 102 -14.97 -1.19 30.58
N LYS A 103 -16.15 -0.67 30.27
CA LYS A 103 -16.80 -0.92 28.99
C LYS A 103 -16.05 -0.18 27.89
N ILE A 104 -15.72 -0.86 26.80
CA ILE A 104 -14.98 -0.32 25.65
C ILE A 104 -15.68 -0.66 24.33
N LYS A 105 -15.37 0.10 23.28
CA LYS A 105 -15.88 -0.13 21.92
C LYS A 105 -14.71 -0.27 20.96
N ILE A 106 -14.53 -1.45 20.37
CA ILE A 106 -13.44 -1.73 19.45
C ILE A 106 -13.98 -1.79 18.03
N GLN A 107 -13.48 -0.91 17.16
CA GLN A 107 -13.77 -0.91 15.72
C GLN A 107 -12.62 -1.57 14.99
N VAL A 108 -12.89 -2.71 14.36
CA VAL A 108 -11.87 -3.50 13.65
C VAL A 108 -12.53 -4.33 12.56
N ASP A 109 -11.85 -4.50 11.42
CA ASP A 109 -12.31 -5.34 10.31
C ASP A 109 -13.75 -5.02 9.84
N GLY A 110 -14.10 -3.72 9.85
CA GLY A 110 -15.42 -3.21 9.46
C GLY A 110 -16.54 -3.45 10.48
N LYS A 111 -16.23 -3.95 11.69
CA LYS A 111 -17.20 -4.27 12.75
C LYS A 111 -16.92 -3.44 14.00
N THR A 112 -17.97 -3.21 14.80
CA THR A 112 -17.86 -2.65 16.16
C THR A 112 -18.16 -3.74 17.18
N ILE A 113 -17.22 -3.96 18.09
CA ILE A 113 -17.31 -4.91 19.20
C ILE A 113 -17.47 -4.10 20.48
N GLU A 114 -18.56 -4.30 21.21
CA GLU A 114 -18.70 -3.76 22.56
C GLU A 114 -18.36 -4.86 23.58
N ASN A 115 -17.37 -4.62 24.42
CA ASN A 115 -17.00 -5.56 25.49
C ASN A 115 -16.37 -4.82 26.68
N TRP A 116 -15.82 -5.57 27.63
CA TRP A 116 -15.24 -5.06 28.86
C TRP A 116 -13.76 -5.38 28.95
N THR A 117 -13.05 -4.61 29.76
CA THR A 117 -11.65 -4.88 30.08
C THR A 117 -11.31 -4.54 31.52
N LEU A 118 -10.40 -5.32 32.12
CA LEU A 118 -9.75 -5.01 33.39
C LEU A 118 -8.38 -4.32 33.19
N GLN A 119 -7.94 -4.19 31.94
CA GLN A 119 -6.61 -3.70 31.60
C GLN A 119 -6.51 -2.17 31.69
N LYS A 120 -5.34 -1.70 32.12
CA LYS A 120 -5.07 -0.26 32.34
C LYS A 120 -4.73 0.52 31.07
N ASN A 121 -4.53 -0.16 29.95
CA ASN A 121 -4.20 0.45 28.67
C ASN A 121 -4.88 -0.28 27.50
N ILE A 122 -5.03 0.42 26.38
CA ILE A 122 -5.69 -0.07 25.16
C ILE A 122 -5.01 -1.35 24.63
N GLY A 123 -3.68 -1.44 24.65
CA GLY A 123 -2.95 -2.60 24.15
C GLY A 123 -3.31 -3.88 24.89
N GLY A 124 -3.33 -3.82 26.23
CA GLY A 124 -3.80 -4.91 27.08
C GLY A 124 -5.27 -5.21 26.83
N ALA A 125 -6.12 -4.19 26.73
CA ALA A 125 -7.55 -4.37 26.50
C ALA A 125 -7.85 -5.09 25.18
N ILE A 126 -7.12 -4.78 24.11
CA ILE A 126 -7.22 -5.46 22.82
C ILE A 126 -6.81 -6.94 22.96
N ALA A 127 -5.69 -7.21 23.63
CA ALA A 127 -5.19 -8.57 23.84
C ALA A 127 -6.14 -9.43 24.70
N GLU A 128 -6.67 -8.88 25.79
CA GLU A 128 -7.67 -9.53 26.66
C GLU A 128 -8.96 -9.86 25.91
N ASN A 129 -9.28 -9.08 24.87
CA ASN A 129 -10.42 -9.31 23.98
C ASN A 129 -10.09 -10.25 22.80
N ASN A 130 -8.98 -11.00 22.86
CA ASN A 130 -8.53 -11.97 21.86
C ASN A 130 -8.30 -11.36 20.46
N LEU A 131 -7.96 -10.07 20.39
CA LEU A 131 -7.57 -9.42 19.15
C LEU A 131 -6.04 -9.32 19.09
N THR A 132 -5.46 -9.73 17.97
CA THR A 132 -4.04 -9.59 17.69
C THR A 132 -3.80 -8.41 16.76
N LEU A 133 -2.73 -7.65 17.00
CA LEU A 133 -2.31 -6.53 16.16
C LEU A 133 -1.18 -6.99 15.25
N GLY A 134 -1.31 -6.70 13.95
CA GLY A 134 -0.22 -6.80 13.01
C GLY A 134 0.87 -5.77 13.29
N ARG A 135 2.09 -6.03 12.82
CA ARG A 135 3.25 -5.14 13.04
C ARG A 135 3.03 -3.71 12.52
N LEU A 136 2.21 -3.55 11.48
CA LEU A 136 1.94 -2.27 10.84
C LEU A 136 0.56 -1.70 11.20
N ASP A 137 -0.25 -2.43 11.96
CA ASP A 137 -1.59 -1.98 12.34
C ASP A 137 -1.49 -0.71 13.17
N LYS A 138 -2.46 0.18 12.99
CA LYS A 138 -2.56 1.43 13.76
C LYS A 138 -3.75 1.35 14.70
N VAL A 139 -3.55 1.83 15.92
CA VAL A 139 -4.58 1.88 16.96
C VAL A 139 -4.74 3.31 17.42
N GLU A 140 -5.99 3.77 17.44
CA GLU A 140 -6.38 5.09 17.93
C GLU A 140 -7.49 4.96 18.98
N PRO A 141 -7.32 5.51 20.19
CA PRO A 141 -6.11 6.10 20.74
C PRO A 141 -4.92 5.12 20.81
N ASN A 142 -3.70 5.64 21.01
CA ASN A 142 -2.49 4.83 21.09
C ASN A 142 -2.63 3.70 22.14
N ILE A 143 -2.02 2.54 21.89
CA ILE A 143 -2.00 1.36 22.77
C ILE A 143 -1.66 1.64 24.24
N SER A 144 -0.90 2.69 24.56
CA SER A 144 -0.55 3.05 25.95
C SER A 144 -1.62 3.89 26.66
N PHE A 145 -2.65 4.35 25.94
CA PHE A 145 -3.72 5.16 26.50
C PHE A 145 -4.58 4.36 27.48
N SER A 146 -4.91 4.96 28.62
CA SER A 146 -5.79 4.34 29.62
C SER A 146 -7.26 4.50 29.24
N PRO A 147 -7.99 3.40 28.97
CA PRO A 147 -9.39 3.48 28.55
C PRO A 147 -10.28 3.99 29.68
N ARG A 148 -11.35 4.67 29.29
CA ARG A 148 -12.51 5.03 30.12
C ARG A 148 -13.77 4.36 29.56
N THR A 149 -14.86 4.40 30.31
CA THR A 149 -16.15 3.88 29.85
C THR A 149 -16.52 4.46 28.48
N ASP A 150 -16.89 3.58 27.56
CA ASP A 150 -17.24 3.87 26.17
C ASP A 150 -16.12 4.50 25.32
N THR A 151 -14.85 4.33 25.72
CA THR A 151 -13.72 4.74 24.88
C THR A 151 -13.78 4.04 23.51
N PRO A 152 -13.79 4.79 22.39
CA PRO A 152 -13.68 4.21 21.06
C PRO A 152 -12.23 3.82 20.79
N ILE A 153 -12.00 2.56 20.43
CA ILE A 153 -10.71 2.00 20.05
C ILE A 153 -10.83 1.62 18.58
N ILE A 154 -10.14 2.34 17.71
CA ILE A 154 -10.17 2.13 16.26
C ILE A 154 -8.89 1.42 15.87
N ILE A 155 -9.01 0.24 15.28
CA ILE A 155 -7.91 -0.55 14.75
C ILE A 155 -7.97 -0.47 13.23
N THR A 156 -6.95 0.14 12.63
CA THR A 156 -6.74 0.16 11.19
C THR A 156 -5.75 -0.94 10.81
N ARG A 157 -6.19 -1.91 10.02
CA ARG A 157 -5.32 -2.97 9.49
C ARG A 157 -4.43 -2.44 8.39
N ILE A 158 -3.13 -2.66 8.48
CA ILE A 158 -2.18 -2.30 7.42
C ILE A 158 -1.39 -3.54 7.04
N ASN A 159 -1.51 -3.93 5.77
CA ASN A 159 -0.77 -5.05 5.20
C ASN A 159 0.05 -4.58 4.00
N VAL A 160 1.25 -5.14 3.84
CA VAL A 160 2.13 -4.84 2.71
C VAL A 160 2.58 -6.16 2.11
N GLU A 161 2.28 -6.35 0.83
CA GLU A 161 2.59 -7.58 0.11
C GLU A 161 3.41 -7.27 -1.13
N GLU A 162 4.31 -8.16 -1.49
CA GLU A 162 5.01 -8.13 -2.77
C GLU A 162 4.38 -9.16 -3.71
N LYS A 163 3.89 -8.71 -4.86
CA LYS A 163 3.18 -9.54 -5.83
C LYS A 163 3.77 -9.38 -7.22
N VAL A 164 4.05 -10.51 -7.87
CA VAL A 164 4.44 -10.53 -9.29
C VAL A 164 3.18 -10.54 -10.15
N ILE A 165 3.08 -9.57 -11.07
CA ILE A 165 1.98 -9.44 -12.02
C ILE A 165 2.55 -9.46 -13.43
N THR A 166 1.92 -10.26 -14.30
CA THR A 166 2.25 -10.34 -15.72
C THR A 166 1.53 -9.25 -16.50
N GLU A 167 2.26 -8.53 -17.35
CA GLU A 167 1.74 -7.47 -18.21
C GLU A 167 2.23 -7.65 -19.66
N ASP A 168 1.39 -7.25 -20.60
CA ASP A 168 1.73 -7.21 -22.03
C ASP A 168 2.75 -6.11 -22.34
N VAL A 169 3.63 -6.39 -23.31
CA VAL A 169 4.50 -5.40 -23.94
C VAL A 169 4.09 -5.25 -25.40
N GLU A 170 3.57 -4.08 -25.76
CA GLU A 170 3.14 -3.80 -27.13
C GLU A 170 4.32 -3.88 -28.12
N PHE A 171 4.06 -4.44 -29.30
CA PHE A 171 5.05 -4.50 -30.38
C PHE A 171 5.01 -3.24 -31.25
N LYS A 172 6.06 -3.04 -32.05
CA LYS A 172 6.14 -1.95 -33.02
C LYS A 172 5.86 -2.47 -34.42
N THR A 173 5.23 -1.65 -35.26
CA THR A 173 5.11 -1.91 -36.70
C THR A 173 6.19 -1.15 -37.45
N VAL A 174 6.94 -1.85 -38.29
CA VAL A 174 8.00 -1.30 -39.15
C VAL A 174 7.61 -1.51 -40.61
N SER A 175 7.88 -0.52 -41.46
CA SER A 175 7.65 -0.64 -42.90
C SER A 175 8.95 -0.89 -43.66
N ASN A 176 8.90 -1.81 -44.63
CA ASN A 176 9.98 -2.07 -45.58
C ASN A 176 9.44 -1.93 -47.02
N THR A 177 10.35 -1.86 -48.00
CA THR A 177 9.99 -1.82 -49.42
C THR A 177 10.44 -3.08 -50.15
N ASP A 178 9.65 -3.54 -51.11
CA ASP A 178 10.00 -4.65 -51.99
C ASP A 178 9.89 -4.22 -53.47
N LYS A 179 10.94 -4.50 -54.25
CA LYS A 179 11.04 -4.14 -55.67
C LYS A 179 10.36 -5.15 -56.60
N THR A 180 9.93 -6.29 -56.07
CA THR A 180 9.24 -7.35 -56.80
C THR A 180 7.73 -7.31 -56.57
N LEU A 181 7.31 -6.83 -55.39
CA LEU A 181 5.90 -6.62 -55.05
C LEU A 181 5.33 -5.40 -55.78
N SER A 182 4.11 -5.53 -56.31
CA SER A 182 3.44 -4.49 -57.09
C SER A 182 3.31 -3.19 -56.31
N TRP A 183 3.51 -2.07 -57.01
CA TRP A 183 3.40 -0.75 -56.42
C TRP A 183 2.04 -0.55 -55.76
N ARG A 184 2.04 0.04 -54.55
CA ARG A 184 0.86 0.24 -53.67
C ARG A 184 0.29 -1.01 -53.00
N GLU A 185 0.71 -2.20 -53.39
CA GLU A 185 0.38 -3.41 -52.64
C GLU A 185 1.13 -3.38 -51.30
N LYS A 186 0.41 -3.70 -50.22
CA LYS A 186 0.99 -3.87 -48.89
C LYS A 186 0.78 -5.31 -48.46
N LYS A 187 1.84 -5.92 -47.94
CA LYS A 187 1.80 -7.27 -47.40
C LYS A 187 2.45 -7.30 -46.03
N ILE A 188 1.75 -7.88 -45.06
CA ILE A 188 2.38 -8.23 -43.78
C ILE A 188 3.33 -9.39 -44.08
N THR A 189 4.63 -9.12 -43.97
CA THR A 189 5.68 -10.12 -44.20
C THR A 189 6.15 -10.76 -42.90
N GLN A 190 5.88 -10.12 -41.77
CA GLN A 190 6.07 -10.68 -40.43
C GLN A 190 4.95 -10.17 -39.54
N THR A 191 4.20 -11.07 -38.93
CA THR A 191 3.15 -10.72 -37.95
C THR A 191 3.80 -10.28 -36.64
N GLY A 192 3.28 -9.22 -36.03
CA GLY A 192 3.73 -8.79 -34.72
C GLY A 192 3.14 -9.66 -33.60
N GLU A 193 3.91 -9.87 -32.55
CA GLU A 193 3.44 -10.53 -31.34
C GLU A 193 3.76 -9.68 -30.12
N LYS A 194 2.81 -9.57 -29.21
CA LYS A 194 3.06 -8.90 -27.93
C LYS A 194 4.11 -9.66 -27.14
N GLY A 195 4.99 -8.89 -26.51
CA GLY A 195 5.89 -9.39 -25.49
C GLY A 195 5.17 -9.52 -24.17
N VAL A 196 5.87 -10.06 -23.19
CA VAL A 196 5.38 -10.26 -21.83
C VAL A 196 6.46 -9.78 -20.87
N ARG A 197 6.05 -9.05 -19.85
CA ARG A 197 6.90 -8.68 -18.72
C ARG A 197 6.25 -9.07 -17.41
N GLU A 198 7.09 -9.45 -16.46
CA GLU A 198 6.72 -9.59 -15.06
C GLU A 198 7.10 -8.29 -14.33
N VAL A 199 6.15 -7.77 -13.56
CA VAL A 199 6.37 -6.60 -12.71
C VAL A 199 6.15 -7.00 -11.26
N THR A 200 7.19 -6.87 -10.45
CA THR A 200 7.10 -7.06 -9.00
C THR A 200 6.58 -5.78 -8.37
N TYR A 201 5.39 -5.84 -7.80
CA TYR A 201 4.74 -4.73 -7.13
C TYR A 201 4.80 -4.88 -5.62
N ARG A 202 5.12 -3.80 -4.92
CA ARG A 202 4.80 -3.65 -3.50
C ARG A 202 3.44 -3.00 -3.37
N ILE A 203 2.47 -3.74 -2.83
CA ILE A 203 1.08 -3.31 -2.68
C ILE A 203 0.80 -3.08 -1.19
N THR A 204 0.26 -1.91 -0.86
CA THR A 204 -0.16 -1.57 0.51
C THR A 204 -1.68 -1.60 0.58
N TYR A 205 -2.20 -2.33 1.56
CA TYR A 205 -3.61 -2.46 1.86
C TYR A 205 -3.95 -1.77 3.18
N LYS A 206 -5.07 -1.05 3.21
CA LYS A 206 -5.68 -0.48 4.41
C LYS A 206 -7.06 -1.08 4.58
N ASN A 207 -7.31 -1.76 5.70
CA ASN A 207 -8.58 -2.46 5.97
C ASN A 207 -9.02 -3.40 4.82
N GLY A 208 -8.04 -4.05 4.17
CA GLY A 208 -8.28 -4.96 3.04
C GLY A 208 -8.38 -4.28 1.67
N GLU A 209 -8.47 -2.95 1.61
CA GLU A 209 -8.54 -2.19 0.36
C GLU A 209 -7.16 -1.75 -0.10
N GLU A 210 -6.85 -1.91 -1.40
CA GLU A 210 -5.60 -1.43 -1.98
C GLU A 210 -5.58 0.11 -1.98
N VAL A 211 -4.59 0.69 -1.30
CA VAL A 211 -4.42 2.15 -1.23
C VAL A 211 -3.20 2.66 -1.99
N SER A 212 -2.22 1.79 -2.25
CA SER A 212 -1.02 2.15 -2.99
C SER A 212 -0.35 0.94 -3.62
N ARG A 213 0.25 1.14 -4.79
CA ARG A 213 1.03 0.15 -5.52
C ARG A 213 2.27 0.80 -6.12
N VAL A 214 3.44 0.21 -5.86
CA VAL A 214 4.72 0.69 -6.39
C VAL A 214 5.42 -0.45 -7.13
N ALA A 215 5.81 -0.20 -8.40
CA ALA A 215 6.63 -1.14 -9.17
C ALA A 215 8.07 -1.12 -8.64
N LEU A 216 8.57 -2.27 -8.21
CA LEU A 216 9.95 -2.44 -7.71
C LEU A 216 10.89 -2.87 -8.83
N GLU A 217 10.47 -3.87 -9.59
CA GLU A 217 11.28 -4.49 -10.64
C GLU A 217 10.39 -4.78 -11.84
N LYS A 218 10.97 -4.63 -13.04
CA LYS A 218 10.35 -5.02 -14.31
C LYS A 218 11.31 -5.93 -15.05
N LYS A 219 10.85 -7.14 -15.37
CA LYS A 219 11.62 -8.13 -16.10
C LYS A 219 10.85 -8.56 -17.34
N ILE A 220 11.43 -8.32 -18.51
CA ILE A 220 10.87 -8.86 -19.76
C ILE A 220 11.11 -10.38 -19.76
N THR A 221 10.04 -11.16 -19.89
CA THR A 221 10.10 -12.62 -19.98
C THR A 221 9.92 -13.13 -21.40
N LYS A 222 9.25 -12.34 -22.25
CA LYS A 222 9.15 -12.56 -23.70
C LYS A 222 9.27 -11.22 -24.42
N ASP A 223 10.27 -11.06 -25.29
CA ASP A 223 10.38 -9.85 -26.11
C ASP A 223 9.23 -9.75 -27.13
N PRO A 224 8.71 -8.54 -27.39
CA PRO A 224 7.73 -8.34 -28.45
C PRO A 224 8.35 -8.59 -29.82
N ILE A 225 7.62 -9.25 -30.70
CA ILE A 225 8.00 -9.44 -32.10
C ILE A 225 7.42 -8.29 -32.90
N THR A 226 8.26 -7.53 -33.58
CA THR A 226 7.80 -6.42 -34.43
C THR A 226 7.00 -6.93 -35.63
N GLU A 227 5.94 -6.21 -35.98
CA GLU A 227 5.23 -6.44 -37.23
C GLU A 227 5.97 -5.76 -38.38
N ILE A 228 6.15 -6.46 -39.50
CA ILE A 228 6.76 -5.91 -40.70
C ILE A 228 5.73 -5.84 -41.82
N VAL A 229 5.41 -4.60 -42.23
CA VAL A 229 4.53 -4.32 -43.36
C VAL A 229 5.39 -3.90 -44.56
N THR A 230 5.47 -4.78 -45.54
CA THR A 230 6.24 -4.56 -46.76
C THR A 230 5.36 -3.89 -47.82
N GLN A 231 5.82 -2.76 -48.35
CA GLN A 231 5.17 -2.01 -49.42
C GLN A 231 5.86 -2.28 -50.76
N GLY A 232 5.07 -2.64 -51.77
CA GLY A 232 5.59 -2.86 -53.10
C GLY A 232 5.97 -1.58 -53.82
N THR A 233 7.02 -1.67 -54.62
CA THR A 233 7.59 -0.59 -55.44
C THR A 233 7.77 -0.99 -56.90
N TYR A 234 7.42 -2.23 -57.25
CA TYR A 234 7.48 -2.71 -58.63
C TYR A 234 6.41 -2.03 -59.48
N MET A 235 6.83 -1.33 -60.53
CA MET A 235 5.92 -0.75 -61.52
C MET A 235 6.12 -1.48 -62.84
N LYS A 236 5.07 -2.15 -63.32
CA LYS A 236 4.99 -2.67 -64.67
C LYS A 236 4.66 -1.49 -65.59
N LEU A 237 5.64 -1.05 -66.36
CA LEU A 237 5.50 0.11 -67.23
C LEU A 237 5.05 -0.30 -68.65
N GLY A 238 4.12 0.45 -69.21
CA GLY A 238 3.66 0.33 -70.58
C GLY A 238 4.64 0.94 -71.58
N LYS A 239 4.18 1.10 -72.84
CA LYS A 239 5.01 1.66 -73.91
C LYS A 239 5.43 3.09 -73.58
N ALA A 240 6.73 3.36 -73.66
CA ALA A 240 7.27 4.70 -73.49
C ALA A 240 6.92 5.61 -74.68
N VAL A 241 6.33 6.77 -74.39
CA VAL A 241 6.05 7.83 -75.36
C VAL A 241 6.86 9.06 -74.99
N LYS A 242 7.53 9.66 -75.98
CA LYS A 242 8.31 10.90 -75.79
C LYS A 242 7.55 12.09 -76.36
N GLY A 243 7.63 13.22 -75.68
CA GLY A 243 6.98 14.46 -76.10
C GLY A 243 7.25 15.58 -75.11
N GLN A 244 6.43 16.62 -75.16
CA GLN A 244 6.53 17.76 -74.27
C GLN A 244 5.54 17.63 -73.11
N SER A 245 5.97 18.10 -71.93
CA SER A 245 5.11 18.32 -70.77
C SER A 245 5.02 19.80 -70.45
N THR A 246 3.81 20.24 -70.13
CA THR A 246 3.50 21.54 -69.54
C THR A 246 2.98 21.36 -68.11
N TRP A 247 2.57 22.46 -67.47
CA TRP A 247 1.89 22.37 -66.19
C TRP A 247 0.68 23.29 -66.08
N TYR A 248 -0.26 22.89 -65.21
CA TYR A 248 -1.42 23.68 -64.78
C TYR A 248 -1.47 23.75 -63.24
N ALA A 249 -2.25 24.67 -62.67
CA ALA A 249 -2.40 24.81 -61.22
C ALA A 249 -3.88 24.81 -60.81
N TRP A 250 -4.47 23.62 -60.69
CA TRP A 250 -5.89 23.48 -60.36
C TRP A 250 -6.13 22.60 -59.14
N LYS A 251 -5.65 21.34 -59.13
CA LYS A 251 -5.98 20.38 -58.06
C LYS A 251 -4.99 20.41 -56.90
N GLY A 252 -3.71 20.66 -57.16
CA GLY A 252 -2.65 20.70 -56.15
C GLY A 252 -2.25 19.32 -55.64
N GLY A 253 -1.50 18.56 -56.45
CA GLY A 253 -1.03 17.22 -56.06
C GLY A 253 -0.27 16.46 -57.15
N LEU A 254 -0.14 15.14 -56.99
CA LEU A 254 0.51 14.26 -57.99
C LEU A 254 -0.49 13.85 -59.08
N PHE A 255 -0.93 14.83 -59.87
CA PHE A 255 -1.96 14.67 -60.90
C PHE A 255 -1.48 15.12 -62.27
N ALA A 256 -2.14 14.66 -63.34
CA ALA A 256 -1.86 15.09 -64.70
C ALA A 256 -3.07 14.95 -65.63
N ALA A 257 -3.10 15.80 -66.67
CA ALA A 257 -3.95 15.61 -67.83
C ALA A 257 -3.19 14.84 -68.92
N SER A 258 -3.85 13.89 -69.58
CA SER A 258 -3.23 13.05 -70.62
C SER A 258 -4.16 12.88 -71.83
N THR A 259 -3.58 12.85 -73.03
CA THR A 259 -4.33 12.64 -74.28
C THR A 259 -4.54 11.17 -74.61
N SER A 260 -3.77 10.27 -73.98
CA SER A 260 -3.69 8.85 -74.34
C SER A 260 -3.94 7.88 -73.17
N ILE A 261 -3.36 8.16 -72.00
CA ILE A 261 -3.60 7.37 -70.78
C ILE A 261 -4.97 7.76 -70.19
N PRO A 262 -5.88 6.80 -69.94
CA PRO A 262 -7.21 7.07 -69.40
C PRO A 262 -7.20 7.73 -68.01
N ARG A 263 -8.24 8.53 -67.73
CA ARG A 263 -8.49 9.07 -66.38
C ARG A 263 -8.66 7.92 -65.38
N GLY A 264 -8.07 8.07 -64.20
CA GLY A 264 -8.01 7.05 -63.15
C GLY A 264 -6.68 6.29 -63.11
N ASN A 265 -6.04 6.08 -64.26
CA ASN A 265 -4.77 5.36 -64.37
C ASN A 265 -3.59 6.21 -63.89
N TYR A 266 -2.42 5.58 -63.79
CA TYR A 266 -1.19 6.23 -63.35
C TYR A 266 -0.16 6.28 -64.48
N ALA A 267 0.69 7.30 -64.45
CA ALA A 267 1.79 7.46 -65.39
C ALA A 267 3.08 7.81 -64.65
N LYS A 268 4.18 7.16 -65.02
CA LYS A 268 5.53 7.59 -64.66
C LYS A 268 6.03 8.57 -65.71
N VAL A 269 6.29 9.79 -65.29
CA VAL A 269 6.79 10.88 -66.14
C VAL A 269 8.23 11.16 -65.77
N THR A 270 9.13 10.99 -66.73
CA THR A 270 10.57 11.21 -66.57
C THR A 270 11.01 12.39 -67.41
N ASN A 271 11.59 13.40 -66.78
CA ASN A 271 12.22 14.52 -67.48
C ASN A 271 13.48 14.00 -68.21
N THR A 272 13.51 14.13 -69.53
CA THR A 272 14.59 13.58 -70.35
C THR A 272 15.91 14.33 -70.21
N ALA A 273 15.89 15.55 -69.70
CA ALA A 273 17.09 16.38 -69.54
C ALA A 273 17.88 16.06 -68.25
N ASN A 274 17.21 15.64 -67.17
CA ASN A 274 17.85 15.43 -65.86
C ASN A 274 17.58 14.05 -65.24
N GLY A 275 16.77 13.20 -65.88
CA GLY A 275 16.45 11.86 -65.41
C GLY A 275 15.49 11.80 -64.21
N LYS A 276 15.07 12.93 -63.64
CA LYS A 276 14.11 12.96 -62.52
C LYS A 276 12.76 12.46 -63.00
N SER A 277 12.09 11.67 -62.16
CA SER A 277 10.77 11.13 -62.47
C SER A 277 9.76 11.34 -61.35
N VAL A 278 8.49 11.42 -61.72
CA VAL A 278 7.34 11.47 -60.81
C VAL A 278 6.25 10.53 -61.31
N VAL A 279 5.54 9.88 -60.40
CA VAL A 279 4.34 9.09 -60.73
C VAL A 279 3.12 9.94 -60.41
N VAL A 280 2.21 10.07 -61.38
CA VAL A 280 1.02 10.91 -61.29
C VAL A 280 -0.24 10.12 -61.63
N GLN A 281 -1.36 10.46 -60.99
CA GLN A 281 -2.67 9.95 -61.40
C GLN A 281 -3.23 10.82 -62.51
N ILE A 282 -3.72 10.20 -63.58
CA ILE A 282 -4.43 10.92 -64.63
C ILE A 282 -5.81 11.31 -64.11
N ASN A 283 -6.04 12.61 -63.96
CA ASN A 283 -7.29 13.16 -63.47
C ASN A 283 -8.03 13.99 -64.51
N ASP A 284 -7.42 14.25 -65.66
CA ASP A 284 -8.02 15.05 -66.72
C ASP A 284 -7.55 14.64 -68.13
N TYR A 285 -8.20 15.19 -69.15
CA TYR A 285 -7.86 15.02 -70.56
C TYR A 285 -7.13 16.27 -71.10
N GLY A 286 -6.10 16.09 -71.92
CA GLY A 286 -5.26 17.18 -72.46
C GLY A 286 -3.79 16.76 -72.50
N PRO A 287 -2.80 17.62 -72.77
CA PRO A 287 -2.83 19.06 -73.08
C PRO A 287 -3.17 19.40 -74.54
N GLN A 288 -3.54 20.66 -74.78
CA GLN A 288 -3.69 21.21 -76.12
C GLN A 288 -2.34 21.77 -76.62
N GLY A 289 -1.99 21.46 -77.86
CA GLY A 289 -0.79 21.98 -78.54
C GLY A 289 0.08 20.89 -79.18
N LYS A 290 0.68 21.21 -80.34
CA LYS A 290 1.48 20.26 -81.12
C LYS A 290 2.68 19.75 -80.31
N GLY A 291 2.77 18.43 -80.11
CA GLY A 291 3.89 17.76 -79.44
C GLY A 291 3.79 17.65 -77.92
N ARG A 292 2.75 18.22 -77.30
CA ARG A 292 2.49 18.07 -75.86
C ARG A 292 1.70 16.79 -75.61
N ILE A 293 2.17 15.97 -74.67
CA ILE A 293 1.61 14.63 -74.43
C ILE A 293 1.09 14.45 -73.00
N ILE A 294 1.48 15.32 -72.07
CA ILE A 294 1.02 15.29 -70.68
C ILE A 294 1.09 16.69 -70.06
N ASP A 295 0.09 17.07 -69.29
CA ASP A 295 0.05 18.33 -68.55
C ASP A 295 0.10 18.01 -67.06
N LEU A 296 1.18 18.36 -66.38
CA LEU A 296 1.35 18.02 -64.96
C LEU A 296 0.68 19.07 -64.08
N ASP A 297 0.06 18.65 -62.97
CA ASP A 297 -0.24 19.62 -61.92
C ASP A 297 1.07 20.25 -61.42
N LYS A 298 1.03 21.54 -61.07
CA LYS A 298 2.17 22.33 -60.60
C LYS A 298 3.00 21.60 -59.53
N VAL A 299 2.36 20.87 -58.62
CA VAL A 299 3.05 20.11 -57.56
C VAL A 299 3.86 18.93 -58.13
N ALA A 300 3.32 18.21 -59.11
CA ALA A 300 4.03 17.12 -59.79
C ALA A 300 5.17 17.64 -60.67
N PHE A 301 4.93 18.71 -61.44
CA PHE A 301 5.93 19.32 -62.31
C PHE A 301 7.16 19.79 -61.51
N ALA A 302 6.93 20.43 -60.36
CA ALA A 302 7.98 20.89 -59.46
C ALA A 302 8.92 19.78 -58.95
N LYS A 303 8.50 18.50 -58.98
CA LYS A 303 9.34 17.37 -58.60
C LYS A 303 10.41 17.04 -59.65
N ILE A 304 10.17 17.38 -60.92
CA ILE A 304 11.04 16.99 -62.03
C ILE A 304 11.64 18.19 -62.80
N ALA A 305 11.12 19.40 -62.62
CA ALA A 305 11.65 20.64 -63.22
C ALA A 305 11.25 21.90 -62.43
N SER A 306 11.96 23.01 -62.68
CA SER A 306 11.55 24.34 -62.17
C SER A 306 10.30 24.82 -62.91
N ILE A 307 9.34 25.39 -62.19
CA ILE A 307 8.08 25.94 -62.75
C ILE A 307 8.34 26.93 -63.90
N GLY A 308 9.42 27.72 -63.80
CA GLY A 308 9.79 28.72 -64.82
C GLY A 308 10.26 28.13 -66.16
N ALA A 309 10.54 26.82 -66.23
CA ALA A 309 10.86 26.16 -67.50
C ALA A 309 9.67 26.16 -68.46
N GLY A 310 8.43 26.16 -67.95
CA GLY A 310 7.18 26.20 -68.71
C GLY A 310 6.89 24.90 -69.49
N VAL A 311 7.77 24.55 -70.42
CA VAL A 311 7.69 23.37 -71.27
C VAL A 311 8.98 22.56 -71.15
N ILE A 312 8.88 21.25 -70.94
CA ILE A 312 10.03 20.36 -70.85
C ILE A 312 9.85 19.10 -71.71
N GLY A 313 10.95 18.51 -72.16
CA GLY A 313 10.94 17.18 -72.78
C GLY A 313 10.75 16.09 -71.72
N VAL A 314 9.82 15.17 -71.98
CA VAL A 314 9.51 14.05 -71.08
C VAL A 314 9.39 12.72 -71.82
N LYS A 315 9.65 11.64 -71.09
CA LYS A 315 9.26 10.28 -71.39
C LYS A 315 8.11 9.91 -70.45
N VAL A 316 6.97 9.50 -71.01
CA VAL A 316 5.77 9.10 -70.29
C VAL A 316 5.54 7.60 -70.49
N GLU A 317 5.36 6.89 -69.40
CA GLU A 317 5.10 5.44 -69.36
C GLU A 317 3.87 5.19 -68.47
N GLU A 318 2.84 4.53 -69.00
CA GLU A 318 1.68 4.13 -68.18
C GLU A 318 2.10 3.09 -67.13
N VAL A 319 1.58 3.20 -65.91
CA VAL A 319 1.77 2.20 -64.86
C VAL A 319 0.60 1.21 -64.96
N LEU A 320 0.91 -0.04 -65.24
CA LEU A 320 -0.05 -1.09 -65.61
C LEU A 320 -0.49 -1.99 -64.45
N ASN A 321 0.06 -1.78 -63.24
CA ASN A 321 -0.23 -2.54 -62.03
C ASN A 321 -0.48 -1.64 -60.83
#